data_AF-A0A430AK90-F1
#
_entry.id   AF-A0A430AK90-F1
#
_cell.length_a   1.000
_cell.length_b   1.000
_cell.length_c   1.000
_cell.angle_alpha   90.00
_cell.angle_beta   90.00
_cell.angle_gamma   90.00
#
_symmetry.space_group_name_H-M   'P 1'
#
loop_
_entity.id
_entity.type
_entity.pdbx_description
1 polymer ?
#
loop_
_entity_poly.entity_id
_entity_poly.type
_entity_poly.pdbx_seq_one_letter_code
_entity_poly.pdbx_strand_id
1 'polypeptide(L)'
;MKKFLASVVILTVFLPNLASAAITKYTPGIPRTDFVDVSSHQGSLSVSDYQKMKSEGVKGVVVKATEGTNYVNPYATVQANNARAAGLTVSFYHFARYNSVAEAQAEANYFINVAKELGADKDTIMVNDQEDNQVYNRDVLTNNVLNKAFENTLWANGYKNPEVYTGSYLLNSRFNLTDTQGWIAQYVANPLASNLKFTGRSAWQWASDYQFQGIPGKNFDVSIDYKGVFTKDKDTEHKVIPPTPVPNPNASTYTVVNGDTLSGIGIKFGKNWTEIASLNGISKPYIIHVGQVIKVNNNGGGNTNNAVSSTYVVRSGDTLSGIANKLGTTVSALQSANNIANANLIYAGQTLKTSGNTSQTTYTVKSGDTLSDIASKLGTTVNNLQSKNSISNPNLIFPGQKLNK
;
A
#
# COMPACT_ATOMS: atom_id res chain seq x y z
N MET A 1 -66.96 15.00 49.03
CA MET A 1 -65.92 15.00 47.97
C MET A 1 -64.90 13.91 48.28
N LYS A 2 -64.98 12.76 47.60
CA LYS A 2 -63.96 11.70 47.65
C LYS A 2 -63.52 11.45 46.21
N LYS A 3 -62.26 11.79 45.92
CA LYS A 3 -61.64 11.68 44.59
C LYS A 3 -61.41 10.19 44.27
N PHE A 4 -61.83 9.77 43.09
CA PHE A 4 -61.42 8.51 42.47
C PHE A 4 -59.94 8.63 42.09
N LEU A 5 -59.09 7.72 42.59
CA LEU A 5 -57.76 7.48 42.04
C LEU A 5 -57.87 6.32 41.06
N ALA A 6 -57.71 6.63 39.77
CA ALA A 6 -57.48 5.63 38.74
C ALA A 6 -56.02 5.19 38.81
N SER A 7 -55.78 3.93 39.18
CA SER A 7 -54.46 3.31 39.08
C SER A 7 -54.14 3.09 37.60
N VAL A 8 -53.24 3.91 37.05
CA VAL A 8 -52.63 3.68 35.76
C VAL A 8 -51.65 2.53 35.92
N VAL A 9 -52.02 1.35 35.41
CA VAL A 9 -51.07 0.26 35.19
C VAL A 9 -50.25 0.64 33.97
N ILE A 10 -49.06 1.20 34.20
CA ILE A 10 -48.05 1.34 33.14
C ILE A 10 -47.52 -0.09 32.90
N LEU A 11 -48.07 -0.74 31.88
CA LEU A 11 -47.46 -1.94 31.32
C LEU A 11 -46.17 -1.49 30.64
N THR A 12 -45.05 -1.55 31.36
CA THR A 12 -43.73 -1.47 30.76
C THR A 12 -43.59 -2.66 29.82
N VAL A 13 -43.83 -2.42 28.53
CA VAL A 13 -43.41 -3.33 27.48
C VAL A 13 -41.89 -3.39 27.59
N PHE A 14 -41.40 -4.48 28.19
CA PHE A 14 -40.03 -4.91 28.01
C PHE A 14 -39.88 -5.17 26.51
N LEU A 15 -39.42 -4.18 25.76
CA LEU A 15 -38.81 -4.43 24.46
C LEU A 15 -37.52 -5.18 24.81
N PRO A 16 -37.42 -6.50 24.57
CA PRO A 16 -36.12 -7.13 24.64
C PRO A 16 -35.19 -6.31 23.75
N ASN A 17 -33.98 -6.05 24.22
CA ASN A 17 -32.90 -5.61 23.34
C ASN A 17 -32.88 -6.60 22.19
N LEU A 18 -33.47 -6.22 21.05
CA LEU A 18 -33.38 -6.99 19.83
C LEU A 18 -31.91 -6.91 19.49
N ALA A 19 -31.17 -7.97 19.83
CA ALA A 19 -29.89 -8.22 19.22
C ALA A 19 -30.10 -8.01 17.72
N SER A 20 -29.34 -7.08 17.13
CA SER A 20 -29.40 -6.84 15.69
C SER A 20 -29.32 -8.21 15.02
N ALA A 21 -30.31 -8.55 14.19
CA ALA A 21 -30.31 -9.83 13.50
C ALA A 21 -29.00 -9.93 12.69
N ALA A 22 -28.36 -11.11 12.73
CA ALA A 22 -27.11 -11.33 12.02
C ALA A 22 -27.30 -11.05 10.52
N ILE A 23 -26.28 -10.45 9.88
CA ILE A 23 -26.31 -10.21 8.45
C ILE A 23 -26.16 -11.54 7.72
N THR A 24 -27.04 -11.81 6.74
CA THR A 24 -27.03 -13.04 5.95
C THR A 24 -27.34 -12.72 4.48
N LYS A 25 -27.31 -13.72 3.59
CA LYS A 25 -27.68 -13.53 2.18
C LYS A 25 -29.12 -13.04 1.96
N TYR A 26 -29.98 -13.20 2.96
CA TYR A 26 -31.37 -12.74 2.89
C TYR A 26 -31.54 -11.30 3.38
N THR A 27 -30.49 -10.68 3.91
CA THR A 27 -30.49 -9.26 4.24
C THR A 27 -30.65 -8.46 2.94
N PRO A 28 -31.72 -7.66 2.78
CA PRO A 28 -31.99 -7.00 1.52
C PRO A 28 -30.90 -6.02 1.10
N GLY A 29 -30.47 -6.11 -0.16
CA GLY A 29 -29.63 -5.09 -0.80
C GLY A 29 -28.17 -5.07 -0.35
N ILE A 30 -27.67 -6.10 0.33
CA ILE A 30 -26.27 -6.17 0.77
C ILE A 30 -25.27 -6.20 -0.40
N PRO A 31 -24.01 -5.77 -0.19
CA PRO A 31 -22.93 -5.94 -1.17
C PRO A 31 -22.65 -7.42 -1.45
N ARG A 32 -21.87 -7.67 -2.50
CA ARG A 32 -21.39 -9.02 -2.82
C ARG A 32 -20.44 -9.54 -1.73
N THR A 33 -20.48 -10.85 -1.52
CA THR A 33 -19.64 -11.65 -0.61
C THR A 33 -18.52 -12.36 -1.39
N ASP A 34 -17.84 -11.65 -2.29
CA ASP A 34 -16.89 -12.21 -3.26
C ASP A 34 -15.79 -13.07 -2.59
N PHE A 35 -15.32 -12.69 -1.40
CA PHE A 35 -14.43 -13.52 -0.61
C PHE A 35 -14.66 -13.35 0.91
N VAL A 36 -14.14 -14.32 1.66
CA VAL A 36 -14.09 -14.31 3.12
C VAL A 36 -12.65 -14.37 3.60
N ASP A 37 -12.39 -13.91 4.81
CA ASP A 37 -11.16 -14.23 5.54
C ASP A 37 -11.44 -15.06 6.78
N VAL A 38 -10.50 -15.93 7.13
CA VAL A 38 -10.65 -16.92 8.20
C VAL A 38 -9.37 -17.06 9.00
N SER A 39 -9.53 -17.39 10.28
CA SER A 39 -8.42 -17.57 11.20
C SER A 39 -8.73 -18.64 12.24
N SER A 40 -7.94 -18.75 13.30
CA SER A 40 -8.24 -19.62 14.43
C SER A 40 -9.57 -19.27 15.14
N HIS A 41 -10.12 -18.07 14.94
CA HIS A 41 -11.42 -17.69 15.51
C HIS A 41 -12.58 -18.55 14.98
N GLN A 42 -12.49 -19.00 13.73
CA GLN A 42 -13.47 -19.92 13.15
C GLN A 42 -13.13 -21.39 13.44
N GLY A 43 -11.93 -21.70 13.91
CA GLY A 43 -11.44 -23.06 14.11
C GLY A 43 -11.34 -23.84 12.79
N SER A 44 -11.53 -25.16 12.86
CA SER A 44 -11.58 -26.00 11.65
C SER A 44 -12.87 -25.76 10.86
N LEU A 45 -12.75 -25.69 9.54
CA LEU A 45 -13.85 -25.57 8.58
C LEU A 45 -13.79 -26.73 7.59
N SER A 46 -14.91 -27.42 7.37
CA SER A 46 -14.98 -28.56 6.46
C SER A 46 -15.05 -28.12 4.99
N VAL A 47 -14.80 -29.03 4.06
CA VAL A 47 -15.06 -28.80 2.63
C VAL A 47 -16.53 -28.41 2.39
N SER A 48 -17.46 -29.02 3.13
CA SER A 48 -18.89 -28.72 3.00
C SER A 48 -19.25 -27.31 3.46
N ASP A 49 -18.53 -26.76 4.45
CA ASP A 49 -18.70 -25.38 4.90
C ASP A 49 -18.26 -24.41 3.79
N TYR A 50 -17.10 -24.64 3.19
CA TYR A 50 -16.65 -23.84 2.06
C TYR A 50 -17.54 -23.99 0.81
N GLN A 51 -18.13 -25.16 0.57
CA GLN A 51 -19.11 -25.35 -0.50
C GLN A 51 -20.40 -24.55 -0.26
N LYS A 52 -20.87 -24.47 1.00
CA LYS A 52 -21.99 -23.60 1.38
C LYS A 52 -21.66 -22.13 1.14
N MET A 53 -20.49 -21.66 1.59
CA MET A 53 -20.00 -20.31 1.29
C MET A 53 -19.99 -20.03 -0.21
N LYS A 54 -19.44 -20.97 -1.00
CA LYS A 54 -19.40 -20.88 -2.46
C LYS A 54 -20.79 -20.75 -3.09
N SER A 55 -21.76 -21.53 -2.61
CA SER A 55 -23.15 -21.45 -3.06
C SER A 55 -23.82 -20.10 -2.74
N GLU A 56 -23.25 -19.32 -1.81
CA GLU A 56 -23.70 -17.97 -1.46
C GLU A 56 -22.84 -16.87 -2.11
N GLY A 57 -22.01 -17.22 -3.10
CA GLY A 57 -21.28 -16.27 -3.94
C GLY A 57 -19.80 -16.09 -3.60
N VAL A 58 -19.29 -16.77 -2.56
CA VAL A 58 -17.86 -16.74 -2.22
C VAL A 58 -17.03 -17.43 -3.29
N LYS A 59 -15.97 -16.76 -3.74
CA LYS A 59 -15.03 -17.26 -4.76
C LYS A 59 -13.60 -17.33 -4.25
N GLY A 60 -13.26 -16.53 -3.24
CA GLY A 60 -11.96 -16.52 -2.58
C GLY A 60 -12.02 -16.74 -1.06
N VAL A 61 -10.91 -17.23 -0.49
CA VAL A 61 -10.68 -17.33 0.95
C VAL A 61 -9.28 -16.80 1.27
N VAL A 62 -9.18 -15.83 2.19
CA VAL A 62 -7.90 -15.34 2.71
C VAL A 62 -7.67 -15.96 4.11
N VAL A 63 -6.67 -16.82 4.24
CA VAL A 63 -6.42 -17.57 5.48
C VAL A 63 -5.33 -16.88 6.31
N LYS A 64 -5.56 -16.66 7.61
CA LYS A 64 -4.49 -16.22 8.52
C LYS A 64 -3.39 -17.26 8.51
N ALA A 65 -2.19 -16.91 8.08
CA ALA A 65 -1.05 -17.79 8.13
C ALA A 65 -0.26 -17.57 9.41
N THR A 66 0.18 -16.34 9.65
CA THR A 66 1.13 -15.99 10.70
C THR A 66 0.79 -14.69 11.41
N GLU A 67 1.42 -14.49 12.57
CA GLU A 67 1.44 -13.23 13.31
C GLU A 67 2.81 -13.06 13.96
N GLY A 68 3.42 -11.88 13.81
CA GLY A 68 4.81 -11.65 14.23
C GLY A 68 5.76 -12.73 13.66
N THR A 69 6.73 -13.15 14.46
CA THR A 69 7.66 -14.24 14.08
C THR A 69 7.48 -15.51 14.90
N ASN A 70 6.39 -15.62 15.67
CA ASN A 70 6.22 -16.66 16.68
C ASN A 70 4.87 -17.38 16.65
N TYR A 71 3.90 -16.89 15.89
CA TYR A 71 2.58 -17.50 15.79
C TYR A 71 2.30 -18.00 14.38
N VAL A 72 1.88 -19.25 14.29
CA VAL A 72 1.23 -19.85 13.11
C VAL A 72 -0.20 -20.18 13.48
N ASN A 73 -1.16 -19.85 12.62
CA ASN A 73 -2.54 -20.26 12.80
C ASN A 73 -2.63 -21.81 12.75
N PRO A 74 -3.03 -22.48 13.85
CA PRO A 74 -3.04 -23.95 13.92
C PRO A 74 -4.04 -24.60 12.96
N TYR A 75 -4.99 -23.83 12.43
CA TYR A 75 -5.98 -24.31 11.47
C TYR A 75 -5.63 -23.96 10.01
N ALA A 76 -4.53 -23.24 9.75
CA ALA A 76 -4.22 -22.74 8.42
C ALA A 76 -4.16 -23.84 7.35
N THR A 77 -3.53 -24.98 7.66
CA THR A 77 -3.42 -26.11 6.74
C THR A 77 -4.78 -26.69 6.36
N VAL A 78 -5.64 -26.97 7.36
CA VAL A 78 -6.97 -27.53 7.11
C VAL A 78 -7.88 -26.52 6.43
N GLN A 79 -7.81 -25.24 6.81
CA GLN A 79 -8.57 -24.16 6.20
C GLN A 79 -8.20 -23.99 4.72
N ALA A 80 -6.90 -23.89 4.41
CA ALA A 80 -6.42 -23.72 3.04
C ALA A 80 -6.72 -24.94 2.16
N ASN A 81 -6.48 -26.15 2.66
CA ASN A 81 -6.72 -27.37 1.88
C ASN A 81 -8.20 -27.59 1.61
N ASN A 82 -9.08 -27.38 2.60
CA ASN A 82 -10.51 -27.57 2.42
C ASN A 82 -11.13 -26.48 1.53
N ALA A 83 -10.64 -25.23 1.60
CA ALA A 83 -11.07 -24.17 0.69
C ALA A 83 -10.70 -24.49 -0.77
N ARG A 84 -9.46 -24.95 -1.01
CA ARG A 84 -9.04 -25.42 -2.36
C ARG A 84 -9.87 -26.60 -2.83
N ALA A 85 -10.16 -27.58 -1.97
CA ALA A 85 -10.98 -28.73 -2.30
C ALA A 85 -12.44 -28.36 -2.62
N ALA A 86 -12.97 -27.27 -2.05
CA ALA A 86 -14.25 -26.68 -2.44
C ALA A 86 -14.17 -25.87 -3.76
N GLY A 87 -12.98 -25.75 -4.35
CA GLY A 87 -12.72 -25.01 -5.58
C GLY A 87 -12.80 -23.50 -5.40
N LEU A 88 -12.37 -22.99 -4.24
CA LEU A 88 -12.18 -21.56 -3.97
C LEU A 88 -10.72 -21.16 -4.20
N THR A 89 -10.51 -19.92 -4.63
CA THR A 89 -9.16 -19.31 -4.67
C THR A 89 -8.67 -19.11 -3.24
N VAL A 90 -7.43 -19.49 -2.94
CA VAL A 90 -6.83 -19.30 -1.60
C VAL A 90 -5.73 -18.26 -1.65
N SER A 91 -5.77 -17.33 -0.71
CA SER A 91 -4.76 -16.32 -0.40
C SER A 91 -4.41 -16.39 1.08
N PHE A 92 -3.37 -15.66 1.51
CA PHE A 92 -2.96 -15.67 2.91
C PHE A 92 -2.75 -14.26 3.45
N TYR A 93 -2.96 -14.09 4.76
CA TYR A 93 -2.59 -12.85 5.45
C TYR A 93 -1.68 -13.09 6.65
N HIS A 94 -0.91 -12.06 6.96
CA HIS A 94 0.01 -11.98 8.08
C HIS A 94 -0.34 -10.78 8.97
N PHE A 95 -0.66 -11.04 10.23
CA PHE A 95 -0.89 -9.97 11.21
C PHE A 95 0.45 -9.39 11.65
N ALA A 96 0.74 -8.15 11.25
CA ALA A 96 2.02 -7.52 11.49
C ALA A 96 2.19 -7.05 12.94
N ARG A 97 3.38 -7.25 13.50
CA ARG A 97 3.78 -6.77 14.84
C ARG A 97 5.09 -5.96 14.82
N TYR A 98 5.67 -5.76 13.64
CA TYR A 98 6.96 -5.11 13.48
C TYR A 98 6.97 -3.62 13.85
N ASN A 99 8.10 -3.16 14.39
CA ASN A 99 8.38 -1.76 14.73
C ASN A 99 9.65 -1.22 14.07
N SER A 100 10.36 -2.05 13.32
CA SER A 100 11.57 -1.68 12.58
C SER A 100 11.61 -2.34 11.20
N VAL A 101 12.49 -1.84 10.32
CA VAL A 101 12.69 -2.43 8.97
C VAL A 101 13.16 -3.88 9.08
N ALA A 102 14.06 -4.17 10.02
CA ALA A 102 14.58 -5.52 10.23
C ALA A 102 13.49 -6.49 10.69
N GLU A 103 12.61 -6.05 11.59
CA GLU A 103 11.46 -6.84 12.03
C GLU A 103 10.45 -7.05 10.90
N ALA A 104 10.17 -6.01 10.09
CA ALA A 104 9.27 -6.15 8.94
C ALA A 104 9.79 -7.17 7.92
N GLN A 105 11.10 -7.20 7.68
CA GLN A 105 11.74 -8.21 6.84
C GLN A 105 11.68 -9.60 7.48
N ALA A 106 11.90 -9.71 8.80
CA ALA A 106 11.84 -10.97 9.53
C ALA A 106 10.43 -11.58 9.50
N GLU A 107 9.40 -10.76 9.75
CA GLU A 107 7.99 -11.15 9.68
C GLU A 107 7.58 -11.56 8.26
N ALA A 108 8.01 -10.81 7.23
CA ALA A 108 7.76 -11.19 5.84
C ALA A 108 8.40 -12.54 5.49
N ASN A 109 9.65 -12.79 5.89
CA ASN A 109 10.32 -14.08 5.66
C ASN A 109 9.63 -15.23 6.41
N TYR A 110 9.19 -14.98 7.64
CA TYR A 110 8.42 -15.95 8.42
C TYR A 110 7.09 -16.29 7.74
N PHE A 111 6.36 -15.27 7.28
CA PHE A 111 5.14 -15.42 6.51
C PHE A 111 5.36 -16.21 5.21
N ILE A 112 6.43 -15.90 4.46
CA ILE A 112 6.79 -16.61 3.23
C ILE A 112 7.01 -18.10 3.49
N ASN A 113 7.74 -18.45 4.56
CA ASN A 113 8.07 -19.84 4.86
C ASN A 113 6.81 -20.65 5.19
N VAL A 114 5.94 -20.12 6.04
CA VAL A 114 4.67 -20.77 6.39
C VAL A 114 3.74 -20.83 5.18
N ALA A 115 3.62 -19.75 4.39
CA ALA A 115 2.76 -19.75 3.20
C ALA A 115 3.19 -20.79 2.16
N LYS A 116 4.50 -21.03 1.99
CA LYS A 116 5.01 -22.11 1.12
C LYS A 116 4.54 -23.48 1.61
N GLU A 117 4.61 -23.75 2.91
CA GLU A 117 4.12 -25.00 3.51
C GLU A 117 2.60 -25.16 3.33
N LEU A 118 1.86 -24.05 3.33
CA LEU A 118 0.42 -24.01 3.04
C LEU A 118 0.11 -24.11 1.54
N GLY A 119 1.11 -24.26 0.67
CA GLY A 119 0.93 -24.42 -0.78
C GLY A 119 0.75 -23.11 -1.55
N ALA A 120 1.31 -21.99 -1.06
CA ALA A 120 1.37 -20.75 -1.82
C ALA A 120 2.35 -20.85 -3.01
N ASP A 121 1.88 -20.44 -4.18
CA ASP A 121 2.71 -20.18 -5.35
C ASP A 121 3.04 -18.67 -5.48
N LYS A 122 3.79 -18.28 -6.52
CA LYS A 122 4.22 -16.88 -6.71
C LYS A 122 3.10 -15.93 -7.14
N ASP A 123 1.97 -16.47 -7.56
CA ASP A 123 0.77 -15.73 -7.94
C ASP A 123 -0.25 -15.63 -6.79
N THR A 124 0.00 -16.33 -5.69
CA THR A 124 -0.81 -16.28 -4.47
C THR A 124 -0.74 -14.88 -3.86
N ILE A 125 -1.89 -14.33 -3.48
CA ILE A 125 -1.95 -13.02 -2.83
C ILE A 125 -1.47 -13.16 -1.39
N MET A 126 -0.53 -12.30 -1.04
CA MET A 126 0.12 -12.25 0.27
C MET A 126 -0.23 -10.91 0.92
N VAL A 127 -1.08 -10.95 1.94
CA VAL A 127 -1.63 -9.75 2.57
C VAL A 127 -0.84 -9.39 3.83
N ASN A 128 -0.35 -8.17 3.90
CA ASN A 128 0.18 -7.55 5.11
C ASN A 128 -0.97 -6.87 5.88
N ASP A 129 -1.37 -7.44 7.01
CA ASP A 129 -2.45 -6.92 7.84
C ASP A 129 -1.88 -5.88 8.82
N GLN A 130 -2.25 -4.61 8.58
CA GLN A 130 -1.79 -3.41 9.30
C GLN A 130 -2.90 -2.82 10.15
N GLU A 131 -3.03 -3.35 11.37
CA GLU A 131 -3.98 -2.84 12.37
C GLU A 131 -3.47 -2.92 13.82
N ASP A 132 -2.21 -3.29 14.01
CA ASP A 132 -1.57 -3.36 15.33
C ASP A 132 -1.53 -1.99 16.04
N ASN A 133 -1.59 -2.03 17.38
CA ASN A 133 -1.55 -0.85 18.23
C ASN A 133 -0.30 0.03 18.00
N GLN A 134 0.83 -0.55 17.60
CA GLN A 134 2.04 0.21 17.31
C GLN A 134 1.89 1.13 16.08
N VAL A 135 1.01 0.81 15.14
CA VAL A 135 0.74 1.64 13.95
C VAL A 135 0.25 3.03 14.36
N TYR A 136 -0.48 3.13 15.47
CA TYR A 136 -1.02 4.40 15.98
C TYR A 136 0.03 5.32 16.59
N ASN A 137 1.11 4.72 17.13
CA ASN A 137 2.17 5.42 17.85
C ASN A 137 3.31 5.90 16.93
N ARG A 138 3.29 5.48 15.67
CA ARG A 138 4.27 5.84 14.65
C ARG A 138 3.72 6.92 13.72
N ASP A 139 4.61 7.79 13.24
CA ASP A 139 4.24 8.74 12.19
C ASP A 139 3.98 8.05 10.85
N VAL A 140 3.31 8.77 9.95
CA VAL A 140 2.92 8.29 8.61
C VAL A 140 4.11 7.79 7.78
N LEU A 141 5.24 8.50 7.82
CA LEU A 141 6.41 8.12 7.04
C LEU A 141 7.02 6.82 7.57
N THR A 142 7.14 6.69 8.88
CA THR A 142 7.65 5.47 9.51
C THR A 142 6.78 4.27 9.14
N ASN A 143 5.46 4.36 9.27
CA ASN A 143 4.56 3.27 8.87
C ASN A 143 4.69 2.92 7.37
N ASN A 144 4.77 3.92 6.49
CA ASN A 144 4.99 3.69 5.06
C ASN A 144 6.30 2.94 4.79
N VAL A 145 7.39 3.32 5.47
CA VAL A 145 8.70 2.66 5.33
C VAL A 145 8.64 1.21 5.77
N LEU A 146 8.00 0.91 6.91
CA LEU A 146 7.93 -0.46 7.41
C LEU A 146 7.02 -1.35 6.54
N ASN A 147 5.86 -0.83 6.12
CA ASN A 147 4.98 -1.53 5.18
C ASN A 147 5.70 -1.84 3.88
N LYS A 148 6.49 -0.88 3.38
CA LYS A 148 7.27 -1.08 2.16
C LYS A 148 8.39 -2.10 2.34
N ALA A 149 9.02 -2.16 3.50
CA ALA A 149 10.04 -3.17 3.79
C ALA A 149 9.46 -4.59 3.77
N PHE A 150 8.28 -4.78 4.34
CA PHE A 150 7.55 -6.05 4.27
C PHE A 150 7.21 -6.42 2.81
N GLU A 151 6.57 -5.51 2.06
CA GLU A 151 6.23 -5.72 0.63
C GLU A 151 7.47 -6.02 -0.23
N ASN A 152 8.55 -5.27 -0.05
CA ASN A 152 9.79 -5.46 -0.79
C ASN A 152 10.40 -6.85 -0.52
N THR A 153 10.23 -7.37 0.68
CA THR A 153 10.70 -8.73 1.02
C THR A 153 9.87 -9.79 0.29
N LEU A 154 8.55 -9.60 0.15
CA LEU A 154 7.69 -10.46 -0.66
C LEU A 154 8.09 -10.42 -2.15
N TRP A 155 8.30 -9.22 -2.71
CA TRP A 155 8.76 -9.06 -4.11
C TRP A 155 10.13 -9.67 -4.36
N ALA A 156 11.09 -9.46 -3.45
CA ALA A 156 12.42 -10.06 -3.54
C ALA A 156 12.37 -11.59 -3.53
N ASN A 157 11.33 -12.17 -2.91
CA ASN A 157 11.05 -13.60 -2.91
C ASN A 157 10.13 -14.05 -4.05
N GLY A 158 9.83 -13.18 -5.02
CA GLY A 158 9.13 -13.49 -6.26
C GLY A 158 7.60 -13.49 -6.19
N TYR A 159 7.00 -13.09 -5.06
CA TYR A 159 5.54 -12.91 -4.99
C TYR A 159 5.15 -11.64 -5.73
N LYS A 160 4.17 -11.73 -6.64
CA LYS A 160 3.92 -10.64 -7.61
C LYS A 160 2.97 -9.56 -7.08
N ASN A 161 2.00 -9.96 -6.26
CA ASN A 161 0.87 -9.12 -5.89
C ASN A 161 0.68 -9.08 -4.35
N PRO A 162 1.61 -8.47 -3.60
CA PRO A 162 1.37 -8.21 -2.18
C PRO A 162 0.26 -7.18 -2.02
N GLU A 163 -0.61 -7.41 -1.04
CA GLU A 163 -1.70 -6.50 -0.68
C GLU A 163 -1.53 -6.02 0.75
N VAL A 164 -2.12 -4.88 1.07
CA VAL A 164 -2.18 -4.36 2.45
C VAL A 164 -3.63 -4.35 2.88
N TYR A 165 -3.90 -4.95 4.03
CA TYR A 165 -5.18 -4.85 4.69
C TYR A 165 -5.10 -3.85 5.84
N THR A 166 -6.16 -3.04 6.02
CA THR A 166 -6.24 -2.10 7.13
C THR A 166 -7.64 -1.52 7.35
N GLY A 167 -7.89 -1.06 8.57
CA GLY A 167 -9.02 -0.20 8.88
C GLY A 167 -8.96 1.14 8.16
N SER A 168 -10.10 1.57 7.60
CA SER A 168 -10.27 2.87 6.92
C SER A 168 -9.83 4.08 7.76
N TYR A 169 -9.84 3.96 9.09
CA TYR A 169 -9.43 5.01 10.02
C TYR A 169 -7.91 5.21 10.10
N LEU A 170 -7.09 4.22 9.69
CA LEU A 170 -5.61 4.33 9.59
C LEU A 170 -5.17 4.88 8.23
N LEU A 171 -5.99 4.66 7.20
CA LEU A 171 -5.72 5.11 5.85
C LEU A 171 -5.64 6.64 5.80
N ASN A 172 -4.56 7.16 5.23
CA ASN A 172 -4.21 8.59 5.12
C ASN A 172 -3.99 9.32 6.44
N SER A 173 -4.20 8.67 7.59
CA SER A 173 -3.98 9.25 8.93
C SER A 173 -2.72 8.68 9.61
N ARG A 174 -2.40 7.42 9.30
CA ARG A 174 -1.26 6.67 9.87
C ARG A 174 -0.40 6.02 8.81
N PHE A 175 -0.89 5.80 7.60
CA PHE A 175 -0.06 5.47 6.44
C PHE A 175 -0.85 5.70 5.17
N ASN A 176 -0.14 5.75 4.04
CA ASN A 176 -0.72 5.97 2.73
C ASN A 176 -0.59 4.70 1.90
N LEU A 177 -1.68 4.34 1.23
CA LEU A 177 -1.68 3.33 0.18
C LEU A 177 -1.94 4.01 -1.16
N THR A 178 -1.43 3.44 -2.25
CA THR A 178 -1.81 3.90 -3.59
C THR A 178 -3.33 3.76 -3.75
N ASP A 179 -3.97 4.62 -4.55
CA ASP A 179 -5.44 4.59 -4.69
C ASP A 179 -5.95 3.29 -5.31
N THR A 180 -5.06 2.53 -5.95
CA THR A 180 -5.36 1.29 -6.64
C THR A 180 -5.10 0.03 -5.83
N GLN A 181 -4.39 0.09 -4.72
CA GLN A 181 -4.04 -1.06 -3.89
C GLN A 181 -4.82 -1.02 -2.56
N GLY A 182 -5.02 -2.18 -1.96
CA GLY A 182 -5.46 -2.30 -0.59
C GLY A 182 -6.84 -2.94 -0.43
N TRP A 183 -6.95 -3.71 0.64
CA TRP A 183 -8.17 -4.30 1.15
C TRP A 183 -8.57 -3.54 2.41
N ILE A 184 -9.62 -2.71 2.31
CA ILE A 184 -9.95 -1.76 3.39
C ILE A 184 -11.12 -2.25 4.21
N ALA A 185 -10.98 -2.24 5.54
CA ALA A 185 -12.09 -2.51 6.46
C ALA A 185 -12.86 -1.23 6.81
N GLN A 186 -14.16 -1.28 6.59
CA GLN A 186 -15.10 -0.31 7.14
C GLN A 186 -16.47 -0.96 7.30
N TYR A 187 -16.80 -1.32 8.53
CA TYR A 187 -18.10 -1.91 8.86
C TYR A 187 -19.13 -0.80 8.98
N VAL A 188 -20.13 -0.85 8.11
CA VAL A 188 -21.24 0.10 8.11
C VAL A 188 -22.47 -0.61 8.66
N ALA A 189 -23.27 0.07 9.48
CA ALA A 189 -24.42 -0.55 10.13
C ALA A 189 -25.46 -1.11 9.13
N ASN A 190 -25.57 -0.50 7.95
CA ASN A 190 -26.46 -0.93 6.86
C ASN A 190 -25.67 -0.96 5.55
N PRO A 191 -24.92 -2.04 5.26
CA PRO A 191 -24.15 -2.14 4.03
C PRO A 191 -25.10 -2.36 2.86
N LEU A 192 -24.97 -1.54 1.80
CA LEU A 192 -25.83 -1.61 0.62
C LEU A 192 -24.99 -1.68 -0.66
N ALA A 193 -25.41 -2.51 -1.61
CA ALA A 193 -24.84 -2.61 -2.95
C ALA A 193 -24.94 -1.29 -3.74
N SER A 194 -25.86 -0.40 -3.35
CA SER A 194 -26.00 0.95 -3.91
C SER A 194 -25.02 1.98 -3.32
N ASN A 195 -24.27 1.63 -2.28
CA ASN A 195 -23.39 2.54 -1.55
C ASN A 195 -22.05 1.88 -1.21
N LEU A 196 -21.38 1.39 -2.25
CA LEU A 196 -20.07 0.73 -2.15
C LEU A 196 -18.98 1.72 -1.71
N LYS A 197 -18.04 1.24 -0.88
CA LYS A 197 -16.89 2.03 -0.38
C LYS A 197 -15.59 1.58 -1.03
N PHE A 198 -14.63 2.50 -1.19
CA PHE A 198 -13.29 2.21 -1.66
C PHE A 198 -13.21 1.52 -3.04
N THR A 199 -14.14 1.82 -3.95
CA THR A 199 -14.26 1.17 -5.27
C THR A 199 -13.03 1.34 -6.19
N GLY A 200 -12.15 2.30 -5.90
CA GLY A 200 -10.87 2.46 -6.60
C GLY A 200 -9.78 1.44 -6.18
N ARG A 201 -9.94 0.79 -5.02
CA ARG A 201 -8.96 -0.11 -4.39
C ARG A 201 -9.22 -1.57 -4.76
N SER A 202 -8.43 -2.49 -4.18
CA SER A 202 -8.55 -3.92 -4.46
C SER A 202 -9.83 -4.50 -3.86
N ALA A 203 -10.13 -4.20 -2.59
CA ALA A 203 -11.29 -4.77 -1.91
C ALA A 203 -11.82 -3.89 -0.76
N TRP A 204 -13.07 -4.17 -0.36
CA TRP A 204 -13.69 -3.60 0.84
C TRP A 204 -14.27 -4.72 1.71
N GLN A 205 -13.78 -4.83 2.95
CA GLN A 205 -14.39 -5.66 4.00
C GLN A 205 -15.51 -4.86 4.65
N TRP A 206 -16.74 -5.31 4.42
CA TRP A 206 -17.94 -4.50 4.71
C TRP A 206 -18.72 -5.00 5.93
N ALA A 207 -18.49 -6.24 6.37
CA ALA A 207 -19.03 -6.80 7.61
C ALA A 207 -18.05 -7.79 8.24
N SER A 208 -18.15 -7.92 9.57
CA SER A 208 -17.40 -8.88 10.40
C SER A 208 -18.30 -9.88 11.14
N ASP A 209 -19.61 -9.79 10.92
CA ASP A 209 -20.66 -10.51 11.64
C ASP A 209 -21.58 -11.28 10.68
N TYR A 210 -21.14 -11.51 9.44
CA TYR A 210 -21.93 -12.22 8.44
C TYR A 210 -22.04 -13.70 8.81
N GLN A 211 -23.24 -14.26 8.69
CA GLN A 211 -23.52 -15.67 8.96
C GLN A 211 -23.99 -16.39 7.70
N PHE A 212 -23.22 -17.40 7.29
CA PHE A 212 -23.61 -18.30 6.20
C PHE A 212 -24.64 -19.32 6.67
N GLN A 213 -25.67 -19.53 5.85
CA GLN A 213 -26.70 -20.52 6.17
C GLN A 213 -26.10 -21.94 6.18
N GLY A 214 -26.44 -22.71 7.21
CA GLY A 214 -25.92 -24.06 7.41
C GLY A 214 -24.52 -24.13 8.00
N ILE A 215 -23.94 -23.02 8.46
CA ILE A 215 -22.69 -22.99 9.25
C ILE A 215 -22.98 -22.29 10.59
N PRO A 216 -23.70 -22.95 11.51
CA PRO A 216 -24.22 -22.30 12.72
C PRO A 216 -23.11 -21.90 13.69
N GLY A 217 -23.33 -20.78 14.39
CA GLY A 217 -22.47 -20.33 15.48
C GLY A 217 -21.12 -19.74 15.06
N LYS A 218 -20.97 -19.36 13.79
CA LYS A 218 -19.76 -18.73 13.26
C LYS A 218 -20.11 -17.44 12.53
N ASN A 219 -19.37 -16.39 12.86
CA ASN A 219 -19.35 -15.13 12.13
C ASN A 219 -18.16 -15.12 11.18
N PHE A 220 -18.36 -14.48 10.04
CA PHE A 220 -17.37 -14.36 8.99
C PHE A 220 -17.22 -12.91 8.57
N ASP A 221 -15.97 -12.57 8.32
CA ASP A 221 -15.61 -11.32 7.69
C ASP A 221 -15.80 -11.51 6.18
N VAL A 222 -16.63 -10.64 5.58
CA VAL A 222 -17.01 -10.72 4.17
C VAL A 222 -16.61 -9.47 3.42
N SER A 223 -16.12 -9.69 2.21
CA SER A 223 -15.54 -8.65 1.38
C SER A 223 -16.05 -8.69 -0.05
N ILE A 224 -16.08 -7.51 -0.67
CA ILE A 224 -16.21 -7.34 -2.11
C ILE A 224 -14.82 -7.22 -2.73
N ASP A 225 -14.57 -7.94 -3.83
CA ASP A 225 -13.33 -7.87 -4.61
C ASP A 225 -13.61 -7.04 -5.86
N TYR A 226 -13.09 -5.82 -5.91
CA TYR A 226 -13.36 -4.91 -7.02
C TYR A 226 -12.56 -5.24 -8.27
N LYS A 227 -11.41 -5.91 -8.10
CA LYS A 227 -10.41 -6.08 -9.15
C LYS A 227 -10.13 -7.53 -9.50
N GLY A 228 -10.82 -8.47 -8.87
CA GLY A 228 -10.61 -9.90 -9.07
C GLY A 228 -9.30 -10.41 -8.47
N VAL A 229 -8.65 -9.63 -7.60
CA VAL A 229 -7.31 -9.95 -7.06
C VAL A 229 -7.38 -11.18 -6.15
N PHE A 230 -8.44 -11.31 -5.35
CA PHE A 230 -8.62 -12.39 -4.38
C PHE A 230 -9.43 -13.56 -4.94
N THR A 231 -10.16 -13.34 -6.03
CA THR A 231 -11.09 -14.33 -6.60
C THR A 231 -10.57 -15.00 -7.87
N LYS A 232 -9.56 -14.41 -8.55
CA LYS A 232 -9.05 -14.84 -9.87
C LYS A 232 -10.12 -14.82 -10.99
N ASP A 233 -11.21 -14.09 -10.78
CA ASP A 233 -12.25 -13.91 -11.79
C ASP A 233 -11.72 -13.11 -12.97
N LYS A 234 -11.58 -13.78 -14.12
CA LYS A 234 -11.49 -13.13 -15.44
C LYS A 234 -12.87 -12.87 -16.06
N ASP A 235 -13.95 -13.33 -15.39
CA ASP A 235 -15.30 -13.50 -15.97
C ASP A 235 -16.33 -12.44 -15.55
N THR A 236 -15.93 -11.37 -14.85
CA THR A 236 -16.81 -10.20 -14.69
C THR A 236 -16.44 -9.11 -15.67
N GLU A 237 -17.08 -9.18 -16.84
CA GLU A 237 -17.31 -8.03 -17.72
C GLU A 237 -18.22 -7.02 -16.99
N HIS A 238 -17.69 -6.34 -15.98
CA HIS A 238 -18.34 -5.21 -15.33
C HIS A 238 -17.56 -3.95 -15.67
N LYS A 239 -17.95 -3.40 -16.83
CA LYS A 239 -17.70 -2.03 -17.33
C LYS A 239 -16.45 -1.41 -16.72
N VAL A 240 -15.30 -1.79 -17.29
CA VAL A 240 -14.08 -0.99 -17.23
C VAL A 240 -14.51 0.42 -17.64
N ILE A 241 -14.66 1.33 -16.68
CA ILE A 241 -14.48 2.74 -17.01
C ILE A 241 -13.05 2.73 -17.54
N PRO A 242 -12.83 3.05 -18.83
CA PRO A 242 -11.50 2.97 -19.41
C PRO A 242 -10.57 3.68 -18.44
N PRO A 243 -9.41 3.08 -18.08
CA PRO A 243 -8.41 3.82 -17.34
C PRO A 243 -8.31 5.16 -18.06
N THR A 244 -8.55 6.26 -17.34
CA THR A 244 -8.38 7.60 -17.91
C THR A 244 -7.10 7.53 -18.71
N PRO A 245 -7.13 7.82 -20.04
CA PRO A 245 -6.02 7.51 -20.93
C PRO A 245 -4.74 7.94 -20.24
N VAL A 246 -3.79 7.00 -20.12
CA VAL A 246 -2.48 7.29 -19.53
C VAL A 246 -2.03 8.59 -20.17
N PRO A 247 -1.89 9.69 -19.40
CA PRO A 247 -1.66 10.99 -20.00
C PRO A 247 -0.42 10.89 -20.88
N ASN A 248 -0.46 11.51 -22.06
CA ASN A 248 0.73 11.61 -22.90
C ASN A 248 1.89 12.09 -22.02
N PRO A 249 2.98 11.31 -21.83
CA PRO A 249 4.08 11.69 -20.94
C PRO A 249 4.69 13.05 -21.29
N ASN A 250 4.49 13.50 -22.53
CA ASN A 250 4.94 14.78 -23.08
C ASN A 250 3.88 15.89 -23.00
N ALA A 251 2.72 15.68 -22.37
CA ALA A 251 1.73 16.74 -22.22
C ALA A 251 2.29 17.89 -21.38
N SER A 252 2.01 19.13 -21.76
CA SER A 252 2.45 20.31 -21.02
C SER A 252 1.64 20.56 -19.75
N THR A 253 0.37 20.15 -19.78
CA THR A 253 -0.62 20.39 -18.73
C THR A 253 -1.48 19.15 -18.49
N TYR A 254 -2.07 19.06 -17.31
CA TYR A 254 -2.95 18.00 -16.87
C TYR A 254 -4.12 18.59 -16.08
N THR A 255 -5.34 18.15 -16.36
CA THR A 255 -6.53 18.55 -15.61
C THR A 255 -6.74 17.57 -14.46
N VAL A 256 -6.69 18.06 -13.23
CA VAL A 256 -6.90 17.30 -12.00
C VAL A 256 -8.29 16.68 -12.03
N VAL A 257 -8.37 15.36 -11.89
CA VAL A 257 -9.62 14.62 -11.76
C VAL A 257 -9.83 14.14 -10.33
N ASN A 258 -11.01 13.61 -10.04
CA ASN A 258 -11.34 13.11 -8.71
C ASN A 258 -10.36 12.01 -8.27
N GLY A 259 -9.76 12.15 -7.09
CA GLY A 259 -8.77 11.22 -6.53
C GLY A 259 -7.32 11.54 -6.86
N ASP A 260 -7.02 12.55 -7.69
CA ASP A 260 -5.64 12.93 -7.96
C ASP A 260 -4.94 13.54 -6.73
N THR A 261 -3.65 13.23 -6.63
CA THR A 261 -2.69 13.89 -5.74
C THR A 261 -1.51 14.38 -6.57
N LEU A 262 -0.75 15.37 -6.10
CA LEU A 262 0.47 15.80 -6.80
C LEU A 262 1.47 14.65 -6.98
N SER A 263 1.55 13.72 -6.02
CA SER A 263 2.35 12.50 -6.09
C SER A 263 1.84 11.51 -7.14
N GLY A 264 0.53 11.25 -7.17
CA GLY A 264 -0.09 10.42 -8.20
C GLY A 264 0.11 10.99 -9.60
N ILE A 265 -0.02 12.31 -9.77
CA ILE A 265 0.24 12.99 -11.04
C ILE A 265 1.74 12.92 -11.38
N GLY A 266 2.64 13.13 -10.43
CA GLY A 266 4.09 12.95 -10.64
C GLY A 266 4.45 11.59 -11.21
N ILE A 267 3.87 10.51 -10.67
CA ILE A 267 4.06 9.15 -11.17
C ILE A 267 3.58 9.00 -12.62
N LYS A 268 2.40 9.56 -12.96
CA LYS A 268 1.84 9.52 -14.33
C LYS A 268 2.78 10.16 -15.37
N PHE A 269 3.54 11.18 -14.97
CA PHE A 269 4.43 11.94 -15.87
C PHE A 269 5.93 11.65 -15.67
N GLY A 270 6.29 10.73 -14.78
CA GLY A 270 7.70 10.47 -14.42
C GLY A 270 8.40 11.69 -13.80
N LYS A 271 7.66 12.53 -13.07
CA LYS A 271 8.13 13.77 -12.43
C LYS A 271 8.09 13.67 -10.92
N ASN A 272 8.95 14.44 -10.26
CA ASN A 272 8.78 14.64 -8.83
C ASN A 272 7.55 15.53 -8.59
N TRP A 273 6.71 15.15 -7.63
CA TRP A 273 5.53 15.93 -7.28
C TRP A 273 5.86 17.33 -6.78
N THR A 274 7.04 17.52 -6.18
CA THR A 274 7.52 18.85 -5.76
C THR A 274 7.94 19.72 -6.94
N GLU A 275 8.43 19.12 -8.02
CA GLU A 275 8.68 19.83 -9.29
C GLU A 275 7.36 20.32 -9.86
N ILE A 276 6.34 19.45 -9.92
CA ILE A 276 4.98 19.83 -10.33
C ILE A 276 4.41 20.91 -9.39
N ALA A 277 4.56 20.77 -8.08
CA ALA A 277 4.10 21.76 -7.11
C ALA A 277 4.74 23.14 -7.36
N SER A 278 6.08 23.17 -7.49
CA SER A 278 6.82 24.40 -7.76
C SER A 278 6.47 25.03 -9.12
N LEU A 279 6.31 24.20 -10.15
CA LEU A 279 5.94 24.63 -11.50
C LEU A 279 4.55 25.30 -11.54
N ASN A 280 3.71 24.96 -10.58
CA ASN A 280 2.36 25.49 -10.43
C ASN A 280 2.21 26.48 -9.26
N GLY A 281 3.29 26.83 -8.57
CA GLY A 281 3.23 27.70 -7.39
C GLY A 281 2.40 27.14 -6.23
N ILE A 282 2.22 25.82 -6.16
CA ILE A 282 1.44 25.15 -5.12
C ILE A 282 2.30 24.98 -3.87
N SER A 283 1.94 25.67 -2.79
CA SER A 283 2.60 25.59 -1.48
C SER A 283 1.85 24.68 -0.52
N LYS A 284 2.46 24.33 0.63
CA LYS A 284 1.80 23.64 1.74
C LYS A 284 0.46 24.32 2.07
N PRO A 285 -0.66 23.59 2.25
CA PRO A 285 -0.81 22.13 2.39
C PRO A 285 -0.79 21.30 1.09
N TYR A 286 -0.37 21.86 -0.05
CA TYR A 286 -0.24 21.18 -1.34
C TYR A 286 -1.57 20.65 -1.91
N ILE A 287 -2.63 21.40 -1.68
CA ILE A 287 -3.98 21.07 -2.13
C ILE A 287 -4.09 21.33 -3.64
N ILE A 288 -4.71 20.37 -4.32
CA ILE A 288 -5.21 20.51 -5.69
C ILE A 288 -6.72 20.23 -5.70
N HIS A 289 -7.45 20.85 -6.62
CA HIS A 289 -8.90 20.72 -6.73
C HIS A 289 -9.30 20.04 -8.04
N VAL A 290 -10.36 19.23 -7.99
CA VAL A 290 -10.94 18.63 -9.20
C VAL A 290 -11.30 19.72 -10.21
N GLY A 291 -10.90 19.53 -11.46
CA GLY A 291 -11.02 20.51 -12.55
C GLY A 291 -9.87 21.52 -12.64
N GLN A 292 -8.94 21.56 -11.67
CA GLN A 292 -7.77 22.41 -11.73
C GLN A 292 -6.82 21.96 -12.85
N VAL A 293 -6.40 22.86 -13.73
CA VAL A 293 -5.38 22.57 -14.74
C VAL A 293 -4.01 22.89 -14.16
N ILE A 294 -3.12 21.90 -14.07
CA ILE A 294 -1.74 22.05 -13.60
C ILE A 294 -0.74 21.75 -14.71
N LYS A 295 0.37 22.47 -14.73
CA LYS A 295 1.52 22.23 -15.60
C LYS A 295 2.28 21.00 -15.13
N VAL A 296 2.61 20.10 -16.04
CA VAL A 296 3.32 18.84 -15.74
C VAL A 296 4.61 18.71 -16.55
N ASN A 297 4.78 19.51 -17.60
CA ASN A 297 6.04 19.70 -18.32
C ASN A 297 6.25 21.17 -18.68
N ASN A 298 7.51 21.57 -18.80
CA ASN A 298 7.87 22.85 -19.42
C ASN A 298 7.88 22.67 -20.94
N ASN A 299 7.12 23.49 -21.67
CA ASN A 299 7.20 23.51 -23.13
C ASN A 299 8.57 24.09 -23.54
N GLY A 300 9.49 23.20 -23.93
CA GLY A 300 10.80 23.56 -24.44
C GLY A 300 11.76 22.38 -24.38
N GLY A 301 11.98 21.73 -25.52
CA GLY A 301 13.02 20.73 -25.69
C GLY A 301 14.39 21.30 -25.32
N GLY A 302 15.19 20.50 -24.62
CA GLY A 302 16.53 20.91 -24.21
C GLY A 302 17.20 19.84 -23.38
N ASN A 303 17.91 18.94 -24.06
CA ASN A 303 19.00 18.18 -23.49
C ASN A 303 20.07 19.17 -22.97
N THR A 304 19.92 19.67 -21.74
CA THR A 304 20.93 20.52 -21.12
C THR A 304 21.76 19.69 -20.17
N ASN A 305 22.91 19.23 -20.67
CA ASN A 305 24.13 19.04 -19.89
C ASN A 305 24.43 20.35 -19.15
N ASN A 306 23.77 20.60 -18.02
CA ASN A 306 24.14 21.70 -17.15
C ASN A 306 25.35 21.26 -16.33
N ALA A 307 26.52 21.79 -16.71
CA ALA A 307 27.71 21.76 -15.89
C ALA A 307 27.34 22.23 -14.47
N VAL A 308 27.43 21.31 -13.51
CA VAL A 308 27.18 21.59 -12.10
C VAL A 308 28.19 22.65 -11.67
N SER A 309 27.71 23.86 -11.32
CA SER A 309 28.53 24.90 -10.70
C SER A 309 29.36 24.29 -9.58
N SER A 310 30.69 24.45 -9.64
CA SER A 310 31.67 23.79 -8.77
C SER A 310 31.46 24.04 -7.26
N THR A 311 30.67 25.07 -6.92
CA THR A 311 30.32 25.41 -5.54
C THR A 311 28.85 25.85 -5.40
N TYR A 312 28.32 25.75 -4.18
CA TYR A 312 26.98 26.16 -3.75
C TYR A 312 27.06 26.91 -2.42
N VAL A 313 26.52 28.12 -2.34
CA VAL A 313 26.43 28.88 -1.08
C VAL A 313 25.13 28.54 -0.36
N VAL A 314 25.25 27.99 0.85
CA VAL A 314 24.16 27.62 1.75
C VAL A 314 23.34 28.86 2.10
N ARG A 315 22.02 28.80 1.93
CA ARG A 315 21.10 29.88 2.29
C ARG A 315 20.42 29.57 3.62
N SER A 316 19.86 30.60 4.26
CA SER A 316 19.03 30.40 5.46
C SER A 316 17.87 29.44 5.15
N GLY A 317 17.73 28.40 5.97
CA GLY A 317 16.73 27.35 5.78
C GLY A 317 17.14 26.19 4.87
N ASP A 318 18.32 26.22 4.26
CA ASP A 318 18.85 25.07 3.53
C ASP A 318 19.23 23.94 4.51
N THR A 319 19.01 22.69 4.08
CA THR A 319 19.55 21.49 4.72
C THR A 319 20.48 20.76 3.75
N LEU A 320 21.43 19.97 4.25
CA LEU A 320 22.37 19.27 3.36
C LEU A 320 21.66 18.26 2.45
N SER A 321 20.55 17.67 2.92
CA SER A 321 19.65 16.83 2.12
C SER A 321 18.87 17.62 1.08
N GLY A 322 18.35 18.80 1.42
CA GLY A 322 17.70 19.69 0.47
C GLY A 322 18.66 20.15 -0.64
N ILE A 323 19.90 20.47 -0.27
CA ILE A 323 20.95 20.86 -1.22
C ILE A 323 21.37 19.66 -2.10
N ALA A 324 21.59 18.48 -1.52
CA ALA A 324 21.92 17.27 -2.27
C ALA A 324 20.87 16.97 -3.35
N ASN A 325 19.59 17.02 -2.96
CA ASN A 325 18.47 16.82 -3.88
C ASN A 325 18.43 17.88 -4.98
N LYS A 326 18.62 19.16 -4.63
CA LYS A 326 18.66 20.28 -5.58
C LYS A 326 19.79 20.15 -6.61
N LEU A 327 20.92 19.58 -6.20
CA LEU A 327 22.12 19.44 -7.03
C LEU A 327 22.21 18.07 -7.74
N GLY A 328 21.24 17.18 -7.54
CA GLY A 328 21.27 15.84 -8.14
C GLY A 328 22.42 14.97 -7.64
N THR A 329 22.87 15.17 -6.39
CA THR A 329 23.92 14.39 -5.73
C THR A 329 23.39 13.78 -4.41
N THR A 330 24.25 13.15 -3.62
CA THR A 330 23.86 12.56 -2.33
C THR A 330 24.38 13.38 -1.15
N VAL A 331 23.73 13.27 0.00
CA VAL A 331 24.20 13.88 1.25
C VAL A 331 25.61 13.40 1.58
N SER A 332 25.87 12.10 1.42
CA SER A 332 27.20 11.50 1.65
C SER A 332 28.27 12.06 0.71
N ALA A 333 27.93 12.29 -0.57
CA ALA A 333 28.84 12.91 -1.53
C ALA A 333 29.15 14.38 -1.16
N LEU A 334 28.15 15.14 -0.71
CA LEU A 334 28.39 16.50 -0.22
C LEU A 334 29.18 16.52 1.10
N GLN A 335 28.92 15.57 2.01
CA GLN A 335 29.66 15.47 3.27
C GLN A 335 31.12 15.16 3.03
N SER A 336 31.41 14.17 2.18
CA SER A 336 32.78 13.78 1.84
C SER A 336 33.51 14.88 1.06
N ALA A 337 32.84 15.55 0.11
CA ALA A 337 33.45 16.65 -0.65
C ALA A 337 33.79 17.89 0.21
N ASN A 338 33.12 18.06 1.36
CA ASN A 338 33.21 19.25 2.21
C ASN A 338 33.71 18.97 3.63
N ASN A 339 34.14 17.74 3.92
CA ASN A 339 34.56 17.30 5.26
C ASN A 339 33.50 17.59 6.35
N ILE A 340 32.22 17.44 6.03
CA ILE A 340 31.11 17.69 6.97
C ILE A 340 30.83 16.40 7.75
N ALA A 341 31.25 16.38 9.02
CA ALA A 341 31.01 15.23 9.92
C ALA A 341 29.52 15.04 10.25
N ASN A 342 28.79 16.14 10.47
CA ASN A 342 27.37 16.12 10.81
C ASN A 342 26.53 16.76 9.69
N ALA A 343 25.77 15.96 8.95
CA ALA A 343 24.92 16.41 7.84
C ALA A 343 23.82 17.41 8.25
N ASN A 344 23.45 17.43 9.54
CA ASN A 344 22.44 18.34 10.07
C ASN A 344 23.02 19.70 10.49
N LEU A 345 24.34 19.88 10.42
CA LEU A 345 25.02 21.09 10.85
C LEU A 345 25.70 21.77 9.66
N ILE A 346 24.93 22.59 8.95
CA ILE A 346 25.42 23.53 7.93
C ILE A 346 24.98 24.95 8.27
N TYR A 347 25.78 25.94 7.88
CA TYR A 347 25.54 27.34 8.23
C TYR A 347 25.18 28.17 6.99
N ALA A 348 24.21 29.07 7.13
CA ALA A 348 23.93 30.04 6.07
C ALA A 348 25.20 30.86 5.75
N GLY A 349 25.51 31.03 4.46
CA GLY A 349 26.74 31.62 3.97
C GLY A 349 27.89 30.64 3.76
N GLN A 350 27.79 29.39 4.25
CA GLN A 350 28.80 28.36 4.00
C GLN A 350 28.85 28.01 2.51
N THR A 351 30.05 27.94 1.93
CA THR A 351 30.23 27.52 0.53
C THR A 351 30.57 26.03 0.49
N LEU A 352 29.73 25.23 -0.17
CA LEU A 352 29.91 23.80 -0.39
C LEU A 352 30.48 23.54 -1.78
N LYS A 353 31.47 22.66 -1.90
CA LYS A 353 31.84 21.97 -3.13
C LYS A 353 30.72 21.01 -3.53
N THR A 354 30.27 21.10 -4.77
CA THR A 354 29.08 20.40 -5.28
C THR A 354 29.40 19.11 -6.02
N SER A 355 30.68 18.90 -6.35
CA SER A 355 31.19 17.68 -6.98
C SER A 355 32.36 17.15 -6.19
N GLY A 356 32.23 15.92 -5.69
CA GLY A 356 33.37 15.12 -5.22
C GLY A 356 34.18 14.68 -6.43
N ASN A 357 35.51 14.68 -6.30
CA ASN A 357 36.46 14.37 -7.37
C ASN A 357 36.50 12.86 -7.68
N THR A 358 35.35 12.24 -7.93
CA THR A 358 35.28 10.86 -8.41
C THR A 358 35.34 10.89 -9.94
N SER A 359 36.56 10.84 -10.47
CA SER A 359 36.87 10.75 -11.92
C SER A 359 36.31 9.49 -12.60
N GLN A 360 35.64 8.62 -11.83
CA GLN A 360 35.00 7.42 -12.35
C GLN A 360 33.67 7.77 -13.00
N THR A 361 33.69 7.85 -14.33
CA THR A 361 32.51 8.14 -15.18
C THR A 361 31.71 6.88 -15.50
N THR A 362 32.25 5.68 -15.24
CA THR A 362 31.56 4.42 -15.49
C THR A 362 31.79 3.37 -14.41
N TYR A 363 30.81 2.51 -14.16
CA TYR A 363 30.88 1.41 -13.21
C TYR A 363 30.40 0.11 -13.85
N THR A 364 31.16 -0.97 -13.71
CA THR A 364 30.72 -2.32 -14.11
C THR A 364 30.11 -3.00 -12.89
N VAL A 365 28.82 -3.32 -12.98
CA VAL A 365 28.05 -3.99 -11.93
C VAL A 365 28.72 -5.31 -11.54
N LYS A 366 28.88 -5.56 -10.25
CA LYS A 366 29.38 -6.82 -9.68
C LYS A 366 28.24 -7.57 -9.02
N SER A 367 28.44 -8.88 -8.82
CA SER A 367 27.49 -9.70 -8.06
C SER A 367 27.28 -9.10 -6.66
N GLY A 368 26.04 -8.82 -6.31
CA GLY A 368 25.65 -8.22 -5.02
C GLY A 368 25.63 -6.69 -5.00
N ASP A 369 25.93 -6.00 -6.10
CA ASP A 369 25.72 -4.55 -6.15
C ASP A 369 24.23 -4.18 -6.26
N THR A 370 23.87 -3.05 -5.64
CA THR A 370 22.60 -2.37 -5.89
C THR A 370 22.83 -1.07 -6.64
N LEU A 371 21.82 -0.59 -7.39
CA LEU A 371 21.95 0.68 -8.11
C LEU A 371 22.12 1.86 -7.14
N SER A 372 21.60 1.76 -5.91
CA SER A 372 21.83 2.71 -4.81
C SER A 372 23.27 2.72 -4.32
N ASP A 373 23.89 1.55 -4.13
CA ASP A 373 25.28 1.48 -3.70
C ASP A 373 26.21 2.00 -4.80
N ILE A 374 25.89 1.69 -6.06
CA ILE A 374 26.62 2.21 -7.22
C ILE A 374 26.43 3.72 -7.34
N ALA A 375 25.22 4.24 -7.15
CA ALA A 375 24.94 5.68 -7.13
C ALA A 375 25.76 6.40 -6.06
N SER A 376 25.78 5.85 -4.84
CA SER A 376 26.58 6.35 -3.74
C SER A 376 28.07 6.34 -4.06
N LYS A 377 28.60 5.20 -4.56
CA LYS A 377 30.01 5.05 -4.98
C LYS A 377 30.40 6.05 -6.07
N LEU A 378 29.51 6.30 -7.03
CA LEU A 378 29.73 7.25 -8.12
C LEU A 378 29.45 8.71 -7.74
N GLY A 379 28.89 8.97 -6.55
CA GLY A 379 28.51 10.32 -6.11
C GLY A 379 27.38 10.93 -6.94
N THR A 380 26.45 10.10 -7.42
CA THR A 380 25.26 10.47 -8.20
C THR A 380 24.01 9.90 -7.52
N THR A 381 22.82 10.17 -8.05
CA THR A 381 21.57 9.59 -7.54
C THR A 381 21.17 8.36 -8.34
N VAL A 382 20.36 7.48 -7.74
CA VAL A 382 19.77 6.32 -8.43
C VAL A 382 19.00 6.78 -9.66
N ASN A 383 18.18 7.84 -9.54
CA ASN A 383 17.40 8.39 -10.65
C ASN A 383 18.28 8.88 -11.81
N ASN A 384 19.42 9.52 -11.50
CA ASN A 384 20.35 9.98 -12.53
C ASN A 384 21.03 8.78 -13.24
N LEU A 385 21.48 7.78 -12.47
CA LEU A 385 21.97 6.52 -13.03
C LEU A 385 20.92 5.79 -13.87
N GLN A 386 19.66 5.78 -13.43
CA GLN A 386 18.58 5.13 -14.17
C GLN A 386 18.30 5.81 -15.50
N SER A 387 18.11 7.13 -15.47
CA SER A 387 17.81 7.92 -16.67
C SER A 387 18.97 7.84 -17.67
N LYS A 388 20.22 7.91 -17.20
CA LYS A 388 21.41 7.88 -18.06
C LYS A 388 21.74 6.50 -18.64
N ASN A 389 21.22 5.43 -18.05
CA ASN A 389 21.46 4.05 -18.50
C ASN A 389 20.17 3.34 -18.94
N SER A 390 19.08 4.09 -19.14
CA SER A 390 17.77 3.58 -19.55
C SER A 390 17.26 2.42 -18.66
N ILE A 391 17.60 2.46 -17.37
CA ILE A 391 17.20 1.42 -16.41
C ILE A 391 15.78 1.70 -15.93
N SER A 392 14.84 0.96 -16.50
CA SER A 392 13.41 1.07 -16.15
C SER A 392 13.10 0.53 -14.75
N ASN A 393 13.86 -0.46 -14.29
CA ASN A 393 13.75 -1.02 -12.93
C ASN A 393 15.10 -0.87 -12.20
N PRO A 394 15.22 0.02 -11.19
CA PRO A 394 16.49 0.26 -10.48
C PRO A 394 16.98 -0.96 -9.69
N ASN A 395 16.11 -1.93 -9.43
CA ASN A 395 16.42 -3.17 -8.72
C ASN A 395 16.81 -4.31 -9.66
N LEU A 396 16.85 -4.06 -10.98
CA LEU A 396 17.23 -5.04 -12.00
C LEU A 396 18.48 -4.56 -12.75
N ILE A 397 19.64 -4.81 -12.14
CA ILE A 397 20.95 -4.63 -12.75
C ILE A 397 21.70 -5.97 -12.78
N PHE A 398 22.48 -6.20 -13.83
CA PHE A 398 23.12 -7.49 -14.06
C PHE A 398 24.63 -7.41 -13.84
N PRO A 399 25.26 -8.39 -13.15
CA PRO A 399 26.71 -8.47 -13.10
C PRO A 399 27.33 -8.40 -14.51
N GLY A 400 28.34 -7.55 -14.70
CA GLY A 400 28.94 -7.25 -16.00
C GLY A 400 28.29 -6.08 -16.76
N GLN A 401 27.12 -5.60 -16.35
CA GLN A 401 26.47 -4.42 -16.95
C GLN A 401 27.32 -3.17 -16.70
N LYS A 402 27.59 -2.40 -17.75
CA LYS A 402 28.32 -1.13 -17.66
C LYS A 402 27.35 0.04 -17.49
N LEU A 403 27.54 0.83 -16.44
CA LEU A 403 26.74 1.99 -16.09
C LEU A 403 27.54 3.27 -16.27
N ASN A 404 26.92 4.31 -16.81
CA ASN A 404 27.46 5.64 -17.01
C ASN A 404 26.92 6.58 -15.91
N LYS A 405 27.83 7.28 -15.21
CA LYS A 405 27.53 8.25 -14.14
C LYS A 405 26.82 9.48 -14.66
#